data_AF-A0A3A0D3C7-F1
#
_entry.id   AF-A0A3A0D3C7-F1
#
_cell.length_a   1.000
_cell.length_b   1.000
_cell.length_c   1.000
_cell.angle_alpha   90.00
_cell.angle_beta   90.00
_cell.angle_gamma   90.00
#
_symmetry.space_group_name_H-M   'P 1'
#
loop_
_entity.id
_entity.type
_entity.pdbx_description
1 polymer ?
#
loop_
_entity_poly.entity_id
_entity_poly.type
_entity_poly.pdbx_seq_one_letter_code
_entity_poly.pdbx_strand_id
1 'polypeptide(L)'
;MEFSIIIPVFEEREKIAADIRAACAFLQSNHLAGEIIVVDDGSRDDTAAVAQSVACSPEVRCTIIRYEQNRGKGFAIPPAWPRRAASISCLPIAVCAYRMKTH
;
A
#
# COMPACT_ATOMS: atom_id res chain seq x y z
N MET A 1 9.86 12.28 1.27
CA MET A 1 8.75 11.47 1.79
C MET A 1 9.26 10.69 2.96
N GLU A 2 8.55 10.75 4.06
CA GLU A 2 9.03 10.22 5.33
C GLU A 2 8.43 8.83 5.62
N PHE A 3 7.25 8.55 5.06
CA PHE A 3 6.57 7.27 5.25
C PHE A 3 6.08 6.67 3.95
N SER A 4 6.15 5.35 3.85
CA SER A 4 5.42 4.62 2.81
C SER A 4 4.70 3.44 3.43
N ILE A 5 3.47 3.23 2.98
CA ILE A 5 2.57 2.19 3.44
C ILE A 5 2.32 1.26 2.26
N ILE A 6 2.69 -0.01 2.40
CA ILE A 6 2.44 -1.01 1.35
C ILE A 6 1.23 -1.85 1.78
N ILE A 7 0.23 -1.98 0.89
CA ILE A 7 -1.00 -2.74 1.09
C ILE A 7 -1.07 -3.84 0.01
N PRO A 8 -0.59 -5.07 0.29
CA PRO A 8 -0.77 -6.19 -0.62
C PRO A 8 -2.24 -6.61 -0.60
N VAL A 9 -2.78 -6.91 -1.79
CA VAL A 9 -4.20 -7.22 -1.96
C VAL A 9 -4.39 -8.33 -3.00
N PHE A 10 -5.36 -9.21 -2.75
CA PHE A 10 -5.81 -10.25 -3.67
C PHE A 10 -7.28 -10.58 -3.37
N GLU A 11 -8.19 -10.33 -4.29
CA GLU A 11 -9.64 -10.65 -4.15
C GLU A 11 -10.27 -10.07 -2.87
N GLU A 12 -10.00 -8.79 -2.57
CA GLU A 12 -10.43 -8.09 -1.35
C GLU A 12 -11.21 -6.81 -1.68
N ARG A 13 -12.01 -6.81 -2.77
CA ARG A 13 -12.79 -5.65 -3.24
C ARG A 13 -13.66 -4.99 -2.17
N GLU A 14 -14.11 -5.74 -1.17
CA GLU A 14 -14.98 -5.25 -0.10
C GLU A 14 -14.21 -4.49 1.00
N LYS A 15 -12.91 -4.78 1.17
CA LYS A 15 -12.08 -4.22 2.25
C LYS A 15 -11.10 -3.16 1.80
N ILE A 16 -10.57 -3.28 0.58
CA ILE A 16 -9.45 -2.46 0.12
C ILE A 16 -9.74 -0.95 0.21
N ALA A 17 -10.99 -0.53 0.00
CA ALA A 17 -11.37 0.87 0.15
C ALA A 17 -11.23 1.38 1.59
N ALA A 18 -11.60 0.56 2.58
CA ALA A 18 -11.46 0.91 3.99
C ALA A 18 -10.00 0.95 4.40
N ASP A 19 -9.18 0.00 3.93
CA ASP A 19 -7.75 -0.07 4.24
C ASP A 19 -6.98 1.15 3.71
N ILE A 20 -7.23 1.55 2.47
CA ILE A 20 -6.61 2.76 1.89
C ILE A 20 -7.03 4.01 2.67
N ARG A 21 -8.30 4.15 3.02
CA ARG A 21 -8.80 5.29 3.81
C ARG A 21 -8.17 5.32 5.20
N ALA A 22 -8.05 4.18 5.87
CA ALA A 22 -7.42 4.08 7.18
C ALA A 22 -5.94 4.46 7.13
N ALA A 23 -5.20 3.98 6.12
CA ALA A 23 -3.81 4.36 5.89
C ALA A 23 -3.66 5.86 5.60
N CYS A 24 -4.56 6.44 4.80
CA CYS A 24 -4.57 7.87 4.50
C CYS A 24 -4.86 8.71 5.75
N ALA A 25 -5.88 8.34 6.52
CA ALA A 25 -6.24 9.00 7.78
C ALA A 25 -5.12 8.90 8.82
N PHE A 26 -4.40 7.78 8.86
CA PHE A 26 -3.22 7.63 9.72
C PHE A 26 -2.12 8.63 9.35
N LEU A 27 -1.77 8.75 8.07
CA LEU A 27 -0.77 9.73 7.63
C LEU A 27 -1.21 11.17 7.92
N GLN A 28 -2.46 11.50 7.63
CA GLN A 28 -3.03 12.84 7.89
C GLN A 28 -3.05 13.20 9.37
N SER A 29 -3.59 12.33 10.22
CA SER A 29 -3.74 12.62 11.66
C SER A 29 -2.40 12.79 12.37
N ASN A 30 -1.33 12.19 11.83
CA ASN A 30 0.03 12.35 12.34
C ASN A 30 0.84 13.43 11.60
N HIS A 31 0.23 14.20 10.68
CA HIS A 31 0.88 15.21 9.86
C HIS A 31 2.11 14.68 9.10
N LEU A 32 2.02 13.43 8.61
CA LEU A 32 3.09 12.72 7.94
C LEU A 32 2.93 12.80 6.43
N ALA A 33 3.92 13.35 5.74
CA ALA A 33 4.01 13.27 4.28
C ALA A 33 4.46 11.87 3.85
N GLY A 34 3.61 11.16 3.12
CA GLY A 34 3.88 9.79 2.74
C GLY A 34 3.16 9.30 1.49
N GLU A 35 3.35 8.03 1.18
CA GLU A 35 2.68 7.36 0.08
C GLU A 35 2.06 6.04 0.50
N ILE A 36 1.01 5.65 -0.20
CA ILE A 36 0.33 4.36 -0.07
C ILE A 36 0.54 3.64 -1.40
N ILE A 37 1.07 2.42 -1.33
CA ILE A 37 1.34 1.58 -2.49
C ILE A 37 0.50 0.32 -2.33
N VAL A 38 -0.58 0.22 -3.11
CA VAL A 38 -1.42 -0.97 -3.17
C VAL A 38 -0.79 -1.93 -4.18
N VAL A 39 -0.53 -3.17 -3.77
CA VAL A 39 0.06 -4.21 -4.62
C VAL A 39 -0.97 -5.31 -4.84
N ASP A 40 -1.64 -5.29 -6.00
CA ASP A 40 -2.61 -6.28 -6.43
C ASP A 40 -1.91 -7.48 -7.11
N ASP A 41 -1.95 -8.65 -6.46
CA ASP A 41 -1.35 -9.91 -6.94
C ASP A 41 -2.25 -10.66 -7.93
N GLY A 42 -2.80 -9.93 -8.91
CA GLY A 42 -3.59 -10.50 -10.00
C GLY A 42 -5.02 -10.85 -9.62
N SER A 43 -5.69 -9.97 -8.86
CA SER A 43 -7.11 -10.11 -8.53
C SER A 43 -7.98 -10.21 -9.79
N ARG A 44 -8.90 -11.17 -9.79
CA ARG A 44 -9.85 -11.39 -10.90
C ARG A 44 -11.15 -10.63 -10.73
N ASP A 45 -11.38 -10.08 -9.55
CA ASP A 45 -12.51 -9.23 -9.22
C ASP A 45 -12.18 -7.74 -9.37
N ASP A 46 -13.10 -6.88 -8.93
CA ASP A 46 -12.98 -5.42 -9.03
C ASP A 46 -12.01 -4.81 -8.00
N THR A 47 -11.18 -5.60 -7.30
CA THR A 47 -10.27 -5.10 -6.25
C THR A 47 -9.43 -3.91 -6.72
N ALA A 48 -8.79 -4.00 -7.89
CA ALA A 48 -7.97 -2.90 -8.43
C ALA A 48 -8.80 -1.66 -8.78
N ALA A 49 -10.01 -1.86 -9.34
CA ALA A 49 -10.91 -0.77 -9.68
C ALA A 49 -11.39 -0.04 -8.42
N VAL A 50 -11.75 -0.80 -7.38
CA VAL A 50 -12.11 -0.23 -6.07
C VAL A 50 -10.93 0.53 -5.47
N ALA A 51 -9.72 -0.03 -5.50
CA ALA A 51 -8.52 0.64 -5.00
C ALA A 51 -8.25 1.98 -5.72
N GLN A 52 -8.40 2.01 -7.05
CA GLN A 52 -8.22 3.23 -7.86
C GLN A 52 -9.29 4.29 -7.61
N SER A 53 -10.49 3.90 -7.16
CA SER A 53 -11.59 4.83 -6.86
C SER A 53 -11.40 5.62 -5.57
N VAL A 54 -10.45 5.22 -4.70
CA VAL A 54 -10.24 5.87 -3.41
C VAL A 54 -9.38 7.13 -3.57
N ALA A 55 -9.96 8.28 -3.24
CA ALA A 55 -9.22 9.53 -3.15
C ALA A 55 -8.51 9.66 -1.80
N CYS A 56 -7.22 10.04 -1.83
CA CYS A 56 -6.43 10.42 -0.66
C CYS A 56 -6.26 11.95 -0.59
N SER A 57 -5.78 12.49 0.54
CA SER A 57 -5.42 13.91 0.62
C SER A 57 -4.31 14.26 -0.39
N PRO A 58 -4.20 15.53 -0.82
CA PRO A 58 -3.13 16.00 -1.70
C PRO A 58 -1.71 15.70 -1.20
N GLU A 59 -1.54 15.56 0.11
CA GLU A 59 -0.27 15.30 0.79
C GLU A 59 0.12 13.80 0.80
N VAL A 60 -0.82 12.91 0.46
CA VAL A 60 -0.64 11.47 0.44
C VAL A 60 -0.72 10.96 -1.00
N ARG A 61 0.39 10.47 -1.55
CA ARG A 61 0.36 9.84 -2.88
C ARG A 61 -0.18 8.41 -2.76
N CYS A 62 -1.19 8.06 -3.54
CA CYS A 62 -1.70 6.69 -3.60
C CYS A 62 -1.40 6.10 -4.98
N THR A 63 -0.67 4.99 -5.01
CA THR A 63 -0.25 4.29 -6.24
C THR A 63 -0.74 2.86 -6.18
N ILE A 64 -1.29 2.36 -7.29
CA ILE A 64 -1.74 0.97 -7.43
C ILE A 64 -0.81 0.27 -8.42
N ILE A 65 -0.23 -0.85 -7.99
CA ILE A 65 0.61 -1.73 -8.80
C ILE A 65 -0.13 -3.06 -8.92
N ARG A 66 -0.46 -3.47 -10.15
CA ARG A 66 -1.16 -4.73 -10.43
C ARG A 66 -0.29 -5.65 -11.25
N TYR A 67 -0.21 -6.92 -10.83
CA TYR A 67 0.44 -7.98 -11.60
C TYR A 67 -0.58 -8.70 -12.50
N GLU A 68 -0.21 -9.01 -13.75
CA GLU A 68 -1.10 -9.69 -14.71
C GLU A 68 -1.35 -11.17 -14.38
N GLN A 69 -0.47 -11.81 -13.59
CA GLN A 69 -0.61 -13.19 -13.13
C GLN A 69 -0.16 -13.27 -11.66
N ASN A 70 -0.98 -13.93 -10.81
CA ASN A 70 -0.65 -14.23 -9.42
C ASN A 70 0.64 -15.06 -9.38
N ARG A 71 1.76 -14.48 -8.92
CA ARG A 71 3.07 -15.15 -8.90
C ARG A 71 3.37 -15.84 -7.57
N GLY A 72 2.39 -15.97 -6.69
CA GLY A 72 2.54 -16.62 -5.40
C GLY A 72 3.27 -15.76 -4.37
N LYS A 73 3.12 -16.17 -3.09
CA LYS A 73 3.31 -15.41 -1.84
C LYS A 73 4.70 -14.80 -1.54
N GLY A 74 5.65 -14.83 -2.47
CA GLY A 74 7.05 -14.48 -2.22
C GLY A 74 7.51 -13.09 -2.68
N PHE A 75 6.68 -12.29 -3.36
CA PHE A 75 7.19 -11.14 -4.12
C PHE A 75 6.29 -9.89 -4.13
N ALA A 76 5.74 -9.50 -2.98
CA ALA A 76 4.97 -8.26 -2.87
C ALA A 76 5.84 -7.06 -2.39
N ILE A 77 7.08 -6.93 -2.89
CA ILE A 77 7.82 -5.68 -2.83
C ILE A 77 8.00 -5.21 -4.27
N PRO A 78 7.47 -4.05 -4.67
CA PRO A 78 7.69 -3.50 -5.99
C PRO A 78 9.19 -3.47 -6.32
N PRO A 79 9.63 -3.87 -7.53
CA PRO A 79 11.05 -3.82 -7.91
C PRO A 79 11.66 -2.42 -7.79
N ALA A 80 10.82 -1.37 -7.85
CA ALA A 80 11.19 0.03 -7.72
C ALA A 80 11.34 0.52 -6.27
N TRP A 81 11.06 -0.30 -5.25
CA TRP A 81 11.15 0.10 -3.85
C TRP A 81 12.62 0.11 -3.36
N PRO A 82 13.15 1.24 -2.84
CA PRO A 82 14.53 1.30 -2.37
C PRO A 82 14.73 0.39 -1.15
N ARG A 83 15.52 -0.68 -1.31
CA ARG A 83 15.80 -1.72 -0.31
C ARG A 83 16.63 -1.27 0.92
N ARG A 84 16.90 0.03 1.11
CA ARG A 84 17.84 0.47 2.15
C ARG A 84 17.17 0.48 3.53
N ALA A 85 17.49 -0.56 4.31
CA ALA A 85 17.31 -0.65 5.76
C ALA A 85 15.86 -0.49 6.27
N ALA A 86 14.98 -1.44 5.93
CA ALA A 86 13.64 -1.51 6.50
C ALA A 86 13.44 -2.73 7.41
N SER A 87 13.01 -2.48 8.64
CA SER A 87 12.46 -3.51 9.54
C SER A 87 10.96 -3.62 9.25
N ILE A 88 10.53 -4.81 8.83
CA ILE A 88 9.15 -5.13 8.42
C ILE A 88 8.40 -5.61 9.67
N SER A 89 7.29 -4.96 10.01
CA SER A 89 6.35 -5.48 11.01
C SER A 89 5.07 -5.89 10.28
N CYS A 90 4.84 -7.20 10.14
CA CYS A 90 3.61 -7.76 9.61
C CYS A 90 2.58 -7.86 10.74
N LEU A 91 1.50 -7.08 10.66
CA LEU A 91 0.28 -7.32 11.43
C LEU A 91 -0.75 -8.06 10.55
N PRO A 92 -1.75 -8.74 11.15
CA PRO A 92 -2.62 -9.71 10.46
C PRO A 92 -3.60 -9.11 9.42
N ILE A 93 -3.52 -7.81 9.17
CA ILE A 93 -4.02 -7.12 7.99
C ILE A 93 -2.77 -6.42 7.45
N ALA A 94 -2.18 -6.91 6.36
CA ALA A 94 -0.75 -6.72 6.04
C ALA A 94 -0.37 -5.31 5.56
N VAL A 95 -0.67 -4.28 6.35
CA VAL A 95 -0.20 -2.92 6.17
C VAL A 95 1.24 -2.86 6.68
N CYS A 96 2.21 -2.82 5.76
CA CYS A 96 3.60 -2.55 6.11
C CYS A 96 3.83 -1.03 6.06
N ALA A 97 3.79 -0.36 7.21
CA ALA A 97 4.17 1.05 7.33
C ALA A 97 5.68 1.16 7.64
N TYR A 98 6.40 1.93 6.83
CA TYR A 98 7.84 2.14 7.00
C TYR A 98 8.17 3.63 7.05
N ARG A 99 9.07 4.01 7.98
CA ARG A 99 9.66 5.36 8.06
C ARG A 99 11.02 5.36 7.36
N MET A 100 11.18 6.15 6.30
CA MET A 100 12.49 6.38 5.69
C MET A 100 13.39 7.08 6.71
N LYS A 101 14.51 6.45 7.11
CA LYS A 101 15.55 7.14 7.88
C LYS A 101 16.25 8.14 6.97
N THR A 102 15.96 9.42 7.15
CA THR A 102 16.80 10.51 6.64
C THR A 102 18.06 10.59 7.50
N HIS A 103 19.22 10.33 6.90
CA HIS A 103 20.52 10.70 7.48
C HIS A 103 20.79 12.18 7.24
#